data_AF-A0A520C7H3-F1
#
_entry.id   AF-A0A520C7H3-F1
#
_cell.length_a   1.000
_cell.length_b   1.000
_cell.length_c   1.000
_cell.angle_alpha   90.00
_cell.angle_beta   90.00
_cell.angle_gamma   90.00
#
_symmetry.space_group_name_H-M   'P 1'
#
loop_
_entity.id
_entity.type
_entity.pdbx_description
1 polymer ?
#
loop_
_entity_poly.entity_id
_entity_poly.type
_entity_poly.pdbx_seq_one_letter_code
_entity_poly.pdbx_strand_id
1 'polypeptide(L)' 'ITAFANELKVIVFNKSDFEWAEKYAETVSPNCKLYLQPEWSKASTMTPLIVEYVMANPKWEISLQTHKFLNIP' A
#
# COMPACT_ATOMS: atom_id res chain seq x y z
N ILE A 1 1.32 11.37 -15.96
CA ILE A 1 2.30 10.33 -15.55
C ILE A 1 1.58 9.17 -14.85
N THR A 2 0.73 9.44 -13.85
CA THR A 2 -0.06 8.43 -13.11
C THR A 2 -0.96 7.54 -13.99
N ALA A 3 -1.60 8.11 -15.02
CA ALA A 3 -2.48 7.36 -15.93
C ALA A 3 -1.80 6.21 -16.71
N PHE A 4 -0.47 6.23 -16.83
CA PHE A 4 0.31 5.18 -17.50
C PHE A 4 0.95 4.18 -16.53
N ALA A 5 0.79 4.37 -15.22
CA ALA A 5 1.35 3.46 -14.23
C ALA A 5 0.60 2.12 -14.25
N ASN A 6 1.35 1.01 -14.29
CA ASN A 6 0.79 -0.33 -14.11
C ASN A 6 0.59 -0.69 -12.63
N GLU A 7 1.31 0.01 -11.75
CA GLU A 7 1.29 -0.22 -10.31
C GLU A 7 1.39 1.12 -9.56
N LEU A 8 0.52 1.30 -8.57
CA LEU A 8 0.60 2.34 -7.55
C LEU A 8 0.87 1.67 -6.21
N LYS A 9 2.05 1.91 -5.64
CA LYS A 9 2.41 1.44 -4.31
C LYS A 9 2.53 2.61 -3.35
N VAL A 10 1.74 2.57 -2.28
CA VAL A 10 1.72 3.59 -1.24
C VAL A 10 2.37 3.06 0.03
N ILE A 11 3.30 3.84 0.58
CA ILE A 11 3.94 3.52 1.85
C ILE A 11 3.11 4.12 2.98
N VAL A 12 2.60 3.26 3.86
CA VAL A 12 1.73 3.66 4.99
C VAL A 12 2.55 3.75 6.26
N PHE A 13 2.75 4.97 6.74
CA PHE A 13 3.41 5.29 8.01
C PHE A 13 2.39 5.62 9.12
N ASN A 14 1.27 6.24 8.74
CA ASN A 14 0.20 6.70 9.61
C ASN A 14 -1.18 6.46 8.97
N LYS A 15 -2.26 6.73 9.71
CA LYS A 15 -3.64 6.50 9.24
C LYS A 15 -4.08 7.46 8.12
N SER A 16 -3.57 8.70 8.08
CA SER A 16 -3.90 9.64 6.99
C SER A 16 -3.35 9.21 5.64
N ASP A 17 -2.36 8.32 5.62
CA ASP A 17 -1.81 7.78 4.36
C ASP A 17 -2.83 6.91 3.62
N PHE A 18 -3.86 6.36 4.29
CA PHE A 18 -4.96 5.67 3.60
C PHE A 18 -5.80 6.63 2.75
N GLU A 19 -6.13 7.82 3.28
CA GLU A 19 -6.85 8.84 2.51
C GLU A 19 -6.01 9.36 1.35
N TRP A 20 -4.71 9.50 1.58
CA TRP A 20 -3.76 9.83 0.52
C TRP A 20 -3.72 8.74 -0.55
N ALA A 21 -3.69 7.47 -0.17
CA ALA A 21 -3.69 6.35 -1.11
C ALA A 21 -4.91 6.36 -2.03
N GLU A 22 -6.10 6.60 -1.47
CA GLU A 22 -7.36 6.73 -2.21
C GLU A 22 -7.33 7.89 -3.21
N LYS A 23 -6.87 9.07 -2.78
CA LYS A 23 -6.75 10.24 -3.65
C LYS A 23 -5.86 9.97 -4.86
N TYR A 24 -4.78 9.21 -4.71
CA TYR A 24 -3.90 8.87 -5.83
C TYR A 24 -4.43 7.70 -6.66
N ALA A 25 -5.18 6.78 -6.07
CA ALA A 25 -5.87 5.71 -6.79
C ALA A 25 -6.88 6.25 -7.81
N GLU A 26 -7.50 7.40 -7.55
CA GLU A 26 -8.37 8.09 -8.52
C GLU A 26 -7.62 8.62 -9.76
N THR A 27 -6.29 8.78 -9.67
CA THR A 27 -5.46 9.36 -10.74
C THR A 27 -4.79 8.33 -11.65
N VAL A 28 -4.93 7.04 -11.35
CA VAL A 28 -4.37 5.94 -12.12
C VAL A 28 -5.44 5.26 -12.99
N SER A 29 -4.99 4.43 -13.94
CA SER A 29 -5.89 3.63 -14.77
C SER A 29 -6.66 2.60 -13.92
N PRO A 30 -7.90 2.23 -14.30
CA PRO A 30 -8.63 1.13 -13.64
C PRO A 30 -7.89 -0.22 -13.65
N ASN A 31 -6.95 -0.40 -14.58
CA ASN A 31 -6.12 -1.61 -14.68
C ASN A 31 -4.83 -1.53 -13.85
N CYS A 32 -4.60 -0.40 -13.16
CA CYS A 32 -3.43 -0.21 -12.31
C CYS A 32 -3.59 -1.04 -11.04
N LYS A 33 -2.56 -1.79 -10.66
CA LYS A 33 -2.55 -2.53 -9.40
C LYS A 33 -2.28 -1.58 -8.24
N LEU A 34 -3.06 -1.72 -7.18
CA LEU A 34 -3.01 -0.83 -6.03
C LEU A 34 -2.42 -1.58 -4.83
N TYR A 35 -1.26 -1.15 -4.34
CA TYR A 35 -0.58 -1.78 -3.22
C TYR A 35 -0.45 -0.84 -2.02
N LEU A 36 -0.71 -1.38 -0.84
CA LEU A 36 -0.37 -0.78 0.44
C LEU A 36 0.80 -1.52 1.05
N GLN A 37 1.88 -0.80 1.30
CA GLN A 37 3.07 -1.33 1.95
C GLN A 37 3.25 -0.64 3.30
N PRO A 38 3.35 -1.37 4.42
CA PRO A 38 3.69 -0.76 5.70
C PRO A 38 5.11 -0.18 5.63
N GLU A 39 5.29 1.01 6.19
CA GLU A 39 6.61 1.53 6.45
C GLU A 39 7.33 0.63 7.46
N TRP A 40 8.58 0.27 7.18
CA TRP A 40 9.29 -0.79 7.91
C TRP A 40 9.39 -0.48 9.41
N SER A 41 9.71 0.76 9.77
CA SER A 41 9.82 1.19 11.18
C SER A 41 8.49 1.13 11.95
N LYS A 42 7.35 1.08 11.25
CA LYS A 42 5.99 1.06 11.82
C LYS A 42 5.23 -0.22 11.46
N ALA A 43 5.89 -1.22 10.87
CA ALA A 43 5.24 -2.40 10.34
C ALA A 43 4.45 -3.17 11.40
N SER A 44 4.97 -3.28 12.63
CA SER A 44 4.28 -3.96 13.73
C SER A 44 2.91 -3.35 14.07
N THR A 45 2.77 -2.04 13.92
CA THR A 45 1.52 -1.30 14.19
C THR A 45 0.66 -1.08 12.97
N MET A 46 1.26 -0.90 11.79
CA MET A 46 0.53 -0.56 10.56
C MET A 46 0.03 -1.81 9.84
N THR A 47 0.72 -2.95 9.92
CA THR A 47 0.31 -4.17 9.20
C THR A 47 -1.11 -4.60 9.56
N PRO A 48 -1.54 -4.66 10.84
CA PRO A 48 -2.93 -5.02 11.16
C PRO A 48 -3.95 -4.03 10.59
N LEU A 49 -3.64 -2.73 10.63
CA LEU A 49 -4.51 -1.68 10.09
C LEU A 49 -4.63 -1.77 8.57
N ILE A 50 -3.53 -2.06 7.88
CA ILE A 50 -3.52 -2.27 6.43
C ILE A 50 -4.33 -3.52 6.07
N VAL A 51 -4.19 -4.62 6.83
CA VAL A 51 -4.98 -5.84 6.64
C VAL A 51 -6.47 -5.54 6.77
N GLU A 52 -6.89 -4.89 7.85
CA GLU A 52 -8.29 -4.47 8.06
C GLU A 52 -8.78 -3.58 6.92
N TYR A 53 -7.96 -2.63 6.49
CA TYR A 53 -8.30 -1.70 5.40
C TYR A 53 -8.47 -2.41 4.06
N VAL A 54 -7.58 -3.33 3.71
CA VAL A 54 -7.65 -4.12 2.47
C VAL A 54 -8.86 -5.06 2.48
N MET A 55 -9.18 -5.66 3.63
CA MET A 55 -10.40 -6.48 3.76
C MET A 55 -11.67 -5.66 3.52
N ALA A 56 -11.69 -4.38 3.91
CA ALA A 56 -12.79 -3.46 3.63
C ALA A 56 -12.76 -2.90 2.20
N ASN A 57 -11.59 -2.83 1.56
CA ASN A 57 -11.37 -2.24 0.24
C ASN A 57 -10.61 -3.22 -0.66
N PRO A 58 -11.27 -4.22 -1.26
CA PRO A 58 -10.63 -5.33 -1.96
C PRO A 58 -9.92 -4.94 -3.26
N LYS A 59 -10.01 -3.67 -3.68
CA LYS A 59 -9.21 -3.12 -4.79
C LYS A 59 -7.72 -2.96 -4.43
N TRP A 60 -7.40 -2.91 -3.14
CA TRP A 60 -6.05 -2.82 -2.64
C TRP A 60 -5.48 -4.20 -2.34
N GLU A 61 -4.19 -4.36 -2.57
CA GLU A 61 -3.40 -5.53 -2.21
C GLU A 61 -2.32 -5.13 -1.20
N ILE A 62 -1.87 -6.09 -0.37
CA ILE A 62 -0.80 -5.83 0.61
C ILE A 62 0.55 -6.17 -0.03
N SER A 63 1.49 -5.23 0.01
CA SER A 63 2.88 -5.46 -0.39
C SER A 63 3.77 -5.53 0.85
N LEU A 64 4.48 -6.64 1.04
CA LEU A 64 5.38 -6.84 2.18
C LEU A 64 6.84 -6.79 1.71
N GLN A 65 7.69 -6.15 2.51
CA GLN A 65 9.14 -6.12 2.31
C GLN A 65 9.79 -7.43 2.78
N THR A 66 9.53 -8.54 2.08
CA THR A 66 9.98 -9.89 2.48
C THR A 66 11.49 -10.01 2.70
N HIS A 67 12.31 -9.30 1.91
CA HIS A 67 13.77 -9.24 2.07
C HIS A 67 14.21 -8.78 3.47
N LYS A 68 13.47 -7.86 4.10
CA LYS A 68 13.72 -7.40 5.48
C LYS A 68 13.45 -8.49 6.52
N PHE A 69 12.45 -9.34 6.29
CA PHE A 69 12.17 -10.49 7.17
C PHE A 69 13.21 -11.60 7.01
N LEU A 70 13.76 -11.74 5.79
CA LEU A 70 14.74 -12.76 5.45
C LEU A 70 16.20 -12.33 5.76
N ASN A 71 16.42 -11.08 6.18
CA ASN A 71 17.75 -10.48 6.37
C ASN A 71 18.62 -10.54 5.10
N ILE A 72 18.02 -10.29 3.94
CA ILE A 72 18.70 -10.27 2.64
C ILE A 72 18.73 -8.82 2.11
N PRO A 73 19.87 -8.32 1.62
CA PRO A 73 20.01 -6.98 1.04
C PRO A 73 19.24 -6.81 -0.29
#